data_AF-A0A366VVK3-F1
#
_entry.id   AF-A0A366VVK3-F1
#
_cell.length_a   1.000
_cell.length_b   1.000
_cell.length_c   1.000
_cell.angle_alpha   90.00
_cell.angle_beta   90.00
_cell.angle_gamma   90.00
#
_symmetry.space_group_name_H-M   'P 1'
#
loop_
_entity.id
_entity.type
_entity.pdbx_description
1 polymer ?
#
loop_
_entity_poly.entity_id
_entity_poly.type
_entity_poly.pdbx_seq_one_letter_code
_entity_poly.pdbx_strand_id
1 'polypeptide(L)'
;MRTVDGNSTSMSTHATAEAIDISGFQFSNGERISLIRDWDGNTSQAQFLRAARDGACSFFKLTLSPEYNALHADHFHLQSRGWGLCR
;
A
#
# COMPACT_ATOMS: atom_id res chain seq x y z
N MET A 1 13.07 -3.27 -18.70
CA MET A 1 13.21 -2.21 -17.67
C MET A 1 13.85 -2.82 -16.44
N ARG A 2 15.10 -2.47 -16.16
CA ARG A 2 15.73 -2.61 -14.84
C ARG A 2 16.01 -1.19 -14.38
N THR A 3 15.34 -0.73 -13.34
CA THR A 3 15.75 0.48 -12.64
C THR A 3 15.51 0.23 -11.17
N VAL A 4 16.60 0.10 -10.42
CA VAL A 4 16.67 0.35 -8.98
C VAL A 4 18.15 0.61 -8.72
N ASP A 5 18.51 1.88 -8.50
CA ASP A 5 19.75 2.20 -7.82
C ASP A 5 19.68 1.56 -6.43
N GLY A 6 20.40 0.46 -6.26
CA GLY A 6 20.46 -0.32 -5.03
C GLY A 6 21.37 -1.53 -5.22
N ASN A 7 22.13 -1.91 -4.19
CA ASN A 7 23.09 -3.03 -4.23
C ASN A 7 22.46 -4.42 -4.44
N SER A 8 21.16 -4.50 -4.76
CA SER A 8 20.44 -5.75 -4.97
C SER A 8 20.34 -6.05 -6.47
N THR A 9 20.70 -7.28 -6.85
CA THR A 9 20.48 -7.80 -8.20
C THR A 9 19.05 -8.33 -8.40
N SER A 10 18.21 -8.32 -7.35
CA SER A 10 16.82 -8.74 -7.43
C SER A 10 15.98 -7.73 -8.21
N MET A 11 15.13 -8.24 -9.09
CA MET A 11 14.06 -7.45 -9.69
C MET A 11 13.09 -6.96 -8.60
N SER A 12 12.57 -5.75 -8.76
CA SER A 12 11.41 -5.28 -8.02
C SER A 12 10.21 -6.22 -8.24
N THR A 13 9.36 -6.39 -7.23
CA THR A 13 8.11 -7.16 -7.33
C THR A 13 7.09 -6.50 -8.27
N HIS A 14 7.18 -5.19 -8.49
CA HIS A 14 6.41 -4.49 -9.52
C HIS A 14 6.84 -4.91 -10.93
N ALA A 15 8.14 -5.15 -11.15
CA ALA A 15 8.66 -5.47 -12.48
C ALA A 15 8.19 -6.85 -13.00
N THR A 16 7.67 -7.70 -12.11
CA THR A 16 7.13 -9.02 -12.39
C THR A 16 5.62 -9.10 -12.20
N ALA A 17 4.93 -7.95 -12.01
CA ALA A 17 3.49 -7.87 -11.72
C ALA A 17 3.07 -8.67 -10.48
N GLU A 18 3.99 -8.85 -9.53
CA GLU A 18 3.71 -9.50 -8.24
C GLU A 18 3.36 -8.50 -7.13
N ALA A 19 3.41 -7.20 -7.45
CA ALA A 19 2.99 -6.11 -6.60
C ALA A 19 2.02 -5.16 -7.33
N ILE A 20 1.15 -4.51 -6.55
CA ILE A 20 0.30 -3.41 -6.98
C ILE A 20 0.35 -2.30 -5.92
N ASP A 21 0.22 -1.06 -6.37
CA ASP A 21 0.12 0.10 -5.48
C ASP A 21 -1.28 0.70 -5.54
N ILE A 22 -1.84 1.04 -4.37
CA ILE A 22 -3.15 1.68 -4.24
C ILE A 22 -3.01 2.96 -3.41
N SER A 23 -3.30 4.12 -4.01
CA SER A 23 -3.19 5.43 -3.34
C SER A 23 -4.50 5.94 -2.72
N GLY A 24 -5.64 5.33 -3.04
CA GLY A 24 -6.94 5.78 -2.57
C GLY A 24 -8.12 5.06 -3.21
N PHE A 25 -9.32 5.54 -2.87
CA PHE A 25 -10.59 4.94 -3.30
C PHE A 25 -11.55 6.03 -3.75
N GLN A 26 -12.34 5.70 -4.78
CA GLN A 26 -13.50 6.48 -5.19
C GLN A 26 -14.77 5.68 -4.91
N PHE A 27 -15.70 6.29 -4.19
CA PHE A 27 -16.99 5.69 -3.87
C PHE A 27 -18.05 6.03 -4.92
N SER A 28 -19.15 5.27 -4.94
CA SER A 28 -20.25 5.45 -5.90
C SER A 28 -20.95 6.81 -5.78
N ASN A 29 -20.89 7.44 -4.61
CA ASN A 29 -21.40 8.79 -4.36
C ASN A 29 -20.46 9.90 -4.90
N GLY A 30 -19.32 9.54 -5.49
CA GLY A 30 -18.32 10.46 -6.03
C GLY A 30 -17.26 10.91 -5.04
N GLU A 31 -17.38 10.57 -3.75
CA GLU A 31 -16.37 10.86 -2.73
C GLU A 31 -15.04 10.17 -3.09
N ARG A 32 -13.93 10.89 -2.89
CA ARG A 32 -12.58 10.39 -3.13
C ARG A 32 -11.75 10.54 -1.86
N ILE A 33 -11.21 9.42 -1.40
CA ILE A 33 -10.28 9.37 -0.27
C ILE A 33 -8.91 8.92 -0.76
N SER A 34 -7.86 9.39 -0.12
CA SER A 34 -6.47 9.06 -0.46
C SER A 34 -5.63 8.91 0.78
N LEU A 35 -4.63 8.02 0.76
CA LEU A 35 -3.79 7.76 1.92
C LEU A 35 -3.07 9.03 2.39
N ILE A 36 -2.48 9.78 1.46
CA ILE A 36 -1.70 10.98 1.79
C ILE A 36 -2.50 12.10 2.48
N ARG A 37 -3.83 12.12 2.32
CA ARG A 37 -4.70 13.16 2.92
C ARG A 37 -5.51 12.66 4.10
N ASP A 38 -5.93 11.40 4.07
CA ASP A 38 -7.06 10.90 4.86
C ASP A 38 -6.66 9.77 5.82
N TRP A 39 -5.36 9.44 5.94
CA TRP A 39 -4.84 8.36 6.81
C TRP A 39 -4.92 8.67 8.31
N ASP A 40 -4.65 9.92 8.68
CA ASP A 40 -4.49 10.33 10.08
C ASP A 40 -5.83 10.69 10.75
N GLY A 41 -5.83 10.63 12.09
CA GLY A 41 -6.99 10.95 12.91
C GLY A 41 -8.01 9.81 13.01
N ASN A 42 -9.21 10.12 13.52
CA ASN A 42 -10.28 9.15 13.80
C ASN A 42 -11.51 9.33 12.91
N THR A 43 -11.33 9.88 11.70
CA THR A 43 -12.42 10.06 10.74
C THR A 43 -12.91 8.72 10.19
N SER A 44 -14.10 8.69 9.60
CA SER A 44 -14.60 7.49 8.90
C SER A 44 -13.70 7.08 7.74
N GLN A 45 -13.05 8.03 7.08
CA GLN A 45 -12.10 7.81 5.99
C GLN A 45 -10.83 7.12 6.51
N ALA A 46 -10.24 7.62 7.59
CA ALA A 46 -9.08 7.01 8.23
C ALA A 46 -9.37 5.58 8.71
N GLN A 47 -10.56 5.38 9.31
CA GLN A 47 -11.01 4.04 9.73
C GLN A 47 -11.19 3.10 8.54
N PHE A 48 -11.78 3.56 7.43
CA PHE A 48 -11.91 2.78 6.21
C PHE A 48 -10.54 2.40 5.63
N LEU A 49 -9.59 3.33 5.57
CA LEU A 49 -8.24 3.06 5.04
C LEU A 49 -7.50 2.04 5.91
N ARG A 50 -7.60 2.13 7.25
CA ARG A 50 -7.04 1.11 8.16
C ARG A 50 -7.70 -0.24 7.98
N ALA A 51 -9.02 -0.29 7.84
CA ALA A 51 -9.73 -1.54 7.55
C ALA A 51 -9.34 -2.15 6.19
N ALA A 52 -9.15 -1.32 5.16
CA ALA A 52 -8.67 -1.77 3.85
C ALA A 52 -7.25 -2.35 3.92
N ARG A 53 -6.35 -1.70 4.68
CA ARG A 53 -4.99 -2.19 4.97
C ARG A 53 -5.03 -3.53 5.70
N ASP A 54 -5.83 -3.65 6.75
CA ASP A 54 -5.94 -4.90 7.52
C ASP A 54 -6.55 -6.05 6.69
N GLY A 55 -7.53 -5.74 5.86
CA GLY A 55 -8.06 -6.67 4.87
C GLY A 55 -6.99 -7.12 3.87
N ALA A 56 -6.20 -6.19 3.34
CA ALA A 56 -5.09 -6.49 2.43
C ALA A 56 -4.05 -7.44 3.06
N CYS A 57 -3.75 -7.29 4.35
CA CYS A 57 -2.83 -8.18 5.06
C CYS A 57 -3.31 -9.65 5.11
N SER A 58 -4.60 -9.91 4.90
CA SER A 58 -5.13 -11.28 4.78
C SER A 58 -4.91 -11.91 3.40
N PHE A 59 -4.75 -11.10 2.36
CA PHE A 59 -4.60 -11.54 0.97
C PHE A 59 -3.16 -11.48 0.46
N PHE A 60 -2.38 -10.50 0.92
CA PHE A 60 -1.02 -10.24 0.44
C PHE A 60 0.02 -10.67 1.48
N LYS A 61 1.19 -11.13 0.99
CA LYS A 61 2.29 -11.54 1.86
C LYS A 61 3.08 -10.37 2.41
N LEU A 62 2.99 -9.20 1.80
CA LEU A 62 3.55 -7.97 2.32
C LEU A 62 2.59 -6.82 1.96
N THR A 63 2.17 -6.10 2.98
CA THR A 63 1.39 -4.87 2.89
C THR A 63 2.18 -3.79 3.59
N LEU A 64 2.64 -2.80 2.83
CA LEU A 64 3.28 -1.59 3.35
C LEU A 64 2.33 -0.41 3.19
N SER A 65 2.21 0.41 4.21
CA SER A 65 1.29 1.53 4.35
C SER A 65 2.02 2.76 4.91
N PRO A 66 1.32 3.89 5.14
CA PRO A 66 1.93 5.08 5.73
C PRO A 66 2.61 4.83 7.09
N GLU A 67 2.23 3.78 7.81
CA GLU A 67 2.88 3.38 9.07
C GLU A 67 4.25 2.71 8.89
N TYR A 68 4.62 2.28 7.69
CA TYR A 68 5.92 1.64 7.45
C TYR A 68 7.07 2.64 7.38
N ASN A 69 6.98 3.62 6.46
CA ASN A 69 7.93 4.72 6.34
C ASN A 69 7.42 5.82 5.38
N ALA A 70 8.18 6.92 5.28
CA ALA A 70 7.83 8.07 4.45
C ALA A 70 7.67 7.76 2.94
N LEU A 71 8.31 6.71 2.41
CA LEU A 71 8.16 6.33 1.00
C LEU A 71 6.80 5.69 0.70
N HIS A 72 6.06 5.27 1.73
CA HIS A 72 4.75 4.62 1.60
C HIS A 72 3.64 5.49 2.20
N ALA A 73 3.91 6.79 2.41
CA ALA A 73 2.94 7.73 2.99
C ALA A 73 1.71 7.96 2.10
N ASP A 74 1.82 7.72 0.80
CA ASP A 74 0.81 8.03 -0.20
C ASP A 74 0.16 6.80 -0.88
N HIS A 75 0.62 5.58 -0.57
CA HIS A 75 0.08 4.35 -1.17
C HIS A 75 0.26 3.11 -0.29
N PHE A 76 -0.62 2.13 -0.50
CA PHE A 76 -0.35 0.76 -0.08
C PHE A 76 0.51 0.07 -1.12
N HIS A 77 1.66 -0.49 -0.73
CA HIS A 77 2.41 -1.45 -1.56
C HIS A 77 1.97 -2.87 -1.16
N LEU A 78 1.32 -3.56 -2.08
CA LEU A 78 0.72 -4.87 -1.87
C LEU A 78 1.42 -5.90 -2.74
N GLN A 79 2.13 -6.86 -2.16
CA GLN A 79 2.79 -7.91 -2.95
C GLN A 79 2.47 -9.33 -2.50
N SER A 80 2.43 -10.24 -3.47
CA SER A 80 1.96 -11.62 -3.34
C SER A 80 2.96 -12.58 -2.69
N ARG A 81 4.24 -12.18 -2.56
CA ARG A 81 5.33 -12.99 -1.98
C ARG A 81 6.10 -12.22 -0.91
N GLY A 82 6.87 -12.91 -0.07
CA GLY A 82 7.70 -12.31 0.97
C GLY A 82 7.45 -12.89 2.37
N TRP A 83 8.00 -12.23 3.39
CA TRP A 83 8.14 -12.77 4.75
C TRP A 83 6.95 -12.49 5.69
N GLY A 84 5.83 -11.93 5.21
CA GLY A 84 4.64 -11.73 6.04
C GLY A 84 4.69 -10.48 6.91
N LEU A 85 4.83 -9.29 6.32
CA LEU A 85 4.81 -8.01 7.05
C LEU A 85 3.55 -7.21 6.69
N CYS A 86 2.91 -6.67 7.72
CA CYS A 86 1.72 -5.84 7.65
C CYS A 86 2.01 -4.57 8.46
N ARG A 87 2.41 -3.50 7.77
CA ARG A 87 2.71 -2.21 8.39
C ARG A 87 2.18 -1.11 7.54
#